data_AF-A0A7S1RF20-F1
#
_entry.id   AF-A0A7S1RF20-F1
#
_cell.length_a   1.000
_cell.length_b   1.000
_cell.length_c   1.000
_cell.angle_alpha   90.00
_cell.angle_beta   90.00
_cell.angle_gamma   90.00
#
_symmetry.space_group_name_H-M   'P 1'
#
loop_
_entity.id
_entity.type
_entity.pdbx_description
1 polymer ?
#
loop_
_entity_poly.entity_id
_entity_poly.type
_entity_poly.pdbx_seq_one_letter_code
_entity_poly.pdbx_strand_id
1 'polypeptide(L)'
;RTSASYAFREDVLRHCGLPDRGMCRKMFLWFKQGAGHNEFANLGWVNRTLEEFARSVGLEFRMMELTEAEVGGMTACQQMGLFTDLALYVGVHGAAGVHHAWLPRGAAYVEIAPDGYVEIAPD
;
A
#
# COMPACT_ATOMS: atom_id res chain seq x y z
N ARG A 1 9.13 7.21 -10.19
CA ARG A 1 8.42 8.45 -9.77
C ARG A 1 9.21 9.66 -10.27
N THR A 2 8.53 10.76 -10.59
CA THR A 2 9.13 11.98 -11.19
C THR A 2 9.22 13.11 -10.17
N SER A 3 10.00 14.15 -10.44
CA SER A 3 10.05 15.37 -9.61
C SER A 3 8.66 15.99 -9.40
N ALA A 4 7.80 15.96 -10.43
CA ALA A 4 6.43 16.46 -10.34
C ALA A 4 5.57 15.67 -9.33
N SER A 5 5.71 14.34 -9.28
CA SER A 5 4.98 13.53 -8.30
C SER A 5 5.40 13.81 -6.85
N TYR A 6 6.66 14.18 -6.61
CA TYR A 6 7.12 14.56 -5.28
C TYR A 6 6.63 15.96 -4.87
N ALA A 7 6.66 16.93 -5.79
CA ALA A 7 6.12 18.27 -5.54
C ALA A 7 4.62 18.21 -5.21
N PHE A 8 3.85 17.41 -5.95
CA PHE A 8 2.43 17.20 -5.66
C PHE A 8 2.21 16.64 -4.25
N ARG A 9 2.99 15.64 -3.83
CA ARG A 9 2.90 15.09 -2.47
C ARG A 9 3.19 16.16 -1.41
N GLU A 10 4.25 16.95 -1.60
CA GLU A 10 4.63 18.02 -0.65
C GLU A 10 3.53 19.07 -0.50
N ASP A 11 2.88 19.44 -1.60
CA ASP A 11 1.75 20.37 -1.57
C ASP A 11 0.54 19.78 -0.83
N VAL A 12 0.24 18.50 -1.02
CA VAL A 12 -0.84 17.81 -0.29
C VAL A 12 -0.52 17.70 1.20
N LEU A 13 0.72 17.38 1.59
CA LEU A 13 1.13 17.38 3.00
C LEU A 13 0.90 18.75 3.66
N ARG A 14 1.33 19.82 2.97
CA ARG A 14 1.17 21.19 3.44
C ARG A 14 -0.31 21.55 3.58
N HIS A 15 -1.11 21.22 2.57
CA HIS A 15 -2.55 21.45 2.58
C HIS A 15 -3.25 20.71 3.73
N CYS A 16 -2.86 19.47 3.99
CA CYS A 16 -3.44 18.63 5.03
C CYS A 16 -2.89 18.87 6.44
N GLY A 17 -1.91 19.77 6.60
CA GLY A 17 -1.23 20.00 7.88
C GLY A 17 -0.49 18.76 8.40
N LEU A 18 -0.09 17.86 7.50
CA LEU A 18 0.60 16.61 7.85
C LEU A 18 2.12 16.82 7.81
N PRO A 19 2.88 16.34 8.81
CA PRO A 19 4.32 16.42 8.78
C PRO A 19 4.88 15.48 7.70
N ASP A 20 5.91 15.94 6.98
CA ASP A 20 6.73 15.01 6.20
C ASP A 20 7.67 14.27 7.15
N ARG A 21 7.40 12.98 7.36
CA ARG A 21 8.21 12.12 8.23
C ARG A 21 9.31 11.40 7.46
N GLY A 22 9.38 11.60 6.14
CA GLY A 22 10.20 10.80 5.25
C GLY A 22 9.80 9.32 5.25
N MET A 23 10.63 8.51 4.60
CA MET A 23 10.58 7.06 4.73
C MET A 23 11.20 6.68 6.07
N CYS A 24 10.48 6.08 7.03
CA CYS A 24 11.18 5.57 8.24
C CYS A 24 10.43 4.73 9.30
N ARG A 25 9.21 4.22 9.13
CA ARG A 25 8.59 3.46 10.25
C ARG A 25 7.74 2.28 9.87
N LYS A 26 7.06 2.32 8.74
CA LYS A 26 5.91 1.46 8.53
C LYS A 26 6.02 0.64 7.24
N MET A 27 5.77 -0.66 7.36
CA MET A 27 5.36 -1.53 6.28
C MET A 27 3.84 -1.62 6.31
N PHE A 28 3.20 -1.33 5.19
CA PHE A 28 1.75 -1.34 5.09
C PHE A 28 1.28 -2.32 4.06
N LEU A 29 0.38 -3.19 4.48
CA LEU A 29 -0.27 -4.17 3.66
C LEU A 29 -1.74 -3.80 3.53
N TRP A 30 -2.18 -3.53 2.30
CA TRP A 30 -3.59 -3.20 2.02
C TRP A 30 -4.23 -4.25 1.14
N PHE A 31 -5.44 -4.66 1.55
CA PHE A 31 -6.32 -5.54 0.81
C PHE A 31 -7.65 -4.85 0.53
N LYS A 32 -8.15 -4.99 -0.70
CA LYS A 32 -9.50 -4.56 -1.07
C LYS A 32 -10.50 -5.60 -0.61
N GLN A 33 -11.15 -5.42 0.53
CA GLN A 33 -12.10 -6.42 1.03
C GLN A 33 -13.21 -6.71 0.00
N GLY A 34 -13.54 -7.98 -0.20
CA GLY A 34 -14.58 -8.42 -1.13
C GLY A 34 -14.16 -8.53 -2.60
N ALA A 35 -12.91 -8.21 -2.95
CA ALA A 35 -12.37 -8.62 -4.25
C ALA A 35 -11.99 -10.11 -4.21
N GLY A 36 -12.48 -10.91 -5.16
CA GLY A 36 -12.13 -12.35 -5.28
C GLY A 36 -10.64 -12.64 -5.49
N HIS A 37 -9.81 -11.60 -5.60
CA HIS A 37 -8.36 -11.67 -5.80
C HIS A 37 -7.54 -11.64 -4.50
N ASN A 38 -8.18 -11.60 -3.31
CA ASN A 38 -7.49 -11.56 -2.01
C ASN A 38 -7.29 -12.94 -1.38
N GLU A 39 -7.42 -14.04 -2.12
CA GLU A 39 -7.27 -15.38 -1.53
C GLU A 39 -5.90 -15.58 -0.87
N PHE A 40 -4.83 -15.03 -1.48
CA PHE A 40 -3.46 -15.10 -0.95
C PHE A 40 -3.27 -14.27 0.33
N ALA A 41 -3.90 -13.09 0.40
CA ALA A 41 -3.85 -12.17 1.54
C ALA A 41 -4.45 -12.73 2.82
N ASN A 42 -5.53 -13.49 2.66
CA ASN A 42 -6.28 -14.06 3.77
C ASN A 42 -5.58 -15.32 4.35
N LEU A 43 -4.48 -15.75 3.75
CA LEU A 43 -3.68 -16.85 4.26
C LEU A 43 -2.86 -16.38 5.46
N GLY A 44 -3.18 -16.89 6.64
CA GLY A 44 -2.50 -16.50 7.88
C GLY A 44 -0.97 -16.71 7.86
N TRP A 45 -0.43 -17.56 6.98
CA TRP A 45 1.02 -17.70 6.81
C TRP A 45 1.66 -16.52 6.09
N VAL A 46 0.99 -15.91 5.10
CA VAL A 46 1.49 -14.73 4.37
C VAL A 46 1.63 -13.55 5.33
N ASN A 47 0.61 -13.32 6.15
CA ASN A 47 0.62 -12.25 7.15
C ASN A 47 1.76 -12.43 8.15
N ARG A 48 1.99 -13.66 8.63
CA ARG A 48 3.13 -13.97 9.52
C ARG A 48 4.47 -13.72 8.85
N THR A 49 4.66 -14.19 7.62
CA THR A 49 5.92 -13.99 6.88
C THR A 49 6.21 -12.51 6.63
N LEU A 50 5.19 -11.71 6.28
CA LEU A 50 5.35 -10.27 6.07
C LEU A 50 5.64 -9.53 7.38
N GLU A 51 4.99 -9.94 8.48
CA GLU A 51 5.27 -9.39 9.79
C GLU A 51 6.69 -9.73 10.27
N GLU A 52 7.14 -10.97 10.11
CA GLU A 52 8.50 -11.42 10.41
C GLU A 52 9.53 -10.66 9.58
N PHE A 53 9.27 -10.50 8.28
CA PHE A 53 10.11 -9.69 7.40
C PHE A 53 10.19 -8.24 7.89
N ALA A 54 9.05 -7.59 8.15
CA ALA A 54 9.02 -6.21 8.65
C ALA A 54 9.86 -6.05 9.91
N ARG A 55 9.70 -6.96 10.89
CA ARG A 55 10.50 -6.97 12.12
C ARG A 55 11.99 -7.15 11.83
N SER A 56 12.36 -8.03 10.89
CA SER A 56 13.76 -8.29 10.54
C SER A 56 14.49 -7.05 9.98
N VAL A 57 13.76 -6.13 9.37
CA VAL A 57 14.29 -4.87 8.82
C VAL A 57 13.93 -3.64 9.68
N GLY A 58 13.41 -3.85 10.89
CA GLY A 58 13.10 -2.78 11.83
C GLY A 58 11.88 -1.92 11.46
N LEU A 59 10.94 -2.46 10.69
CA LEU A 59 9.70 -1.79 10.31
C LEU A 59 8.51 -2.23 11.18
N GLU A 60 7.65 -1.28 11.51
CA GLU A 60 6.32 -1.49 12.07
C GLU A 60 5.41 -2.08 11.00
N PHE A 61 4.90 -3.29 11.23
CA PHE A 61 3.93 -3.91 10.33
C PHE A 61 2.51 -3.43 10.63
N ARG A 62 1.81 -2.94 9.60
CA ARG A 62 0.39 -2.56 9.67
C ARG A 62 -0.37 -3.22 8.53
N MET A 63 -1.31 -4.09 8.89
CA MET A 63 -2.27 -4.66 7.97
C MET A 63 -3.58 -3.89 8.08
N MET A 64 -4.13 -3.47 6.95
CA MET A 64 -5.48 -2.92 6.87
C MET A 64 -6.28 -3.61 5.78
N GLU A 65 -7.44 -4.10 6.18
CA GLU A 65 -8.48 -4.55 5.28
C GLU A 65 -9.46 -3.39 5.14
N LEU A 66 -9.58 -2.84 3.94
CA LEU A 66 -10.53 -1.78 3.65
C LEU A 66 -11.37 -2.17 2.42
N THR A 67 -12.66 -1.92 2.50
CA THR A 67 -13.56 -1.94 1.36
C THR A 67 -13.31 -0.73 0.46
N GLU A 68 -13.76 -0.81 -0.80
CA GLU A 68 -13.77 0.38 -1.67
C GLU A 68 -14.63 1.52 -1.12
N ALA A 69 -15.70 1.20 -0.40
CA ALA A 69 -16.56 2.20 0.22
C ALA A 69 -15.82 2.97 1.34
N GLU A 70 -15.03 2.26 2.16
CA GLU A 70 -14.22 2.88 3.21
C GLU A 70 -13.14 3.78 2.62
N VAL A 71 -12.41 3.32 1.59
CA VAL A 71 -11.39 4.14 0.93
C VAL A 71 -12.02 5.31 0.17
N GLY A 72 -13.13 5.06 -0.54
CA GLY A 72 -13.89 6.08 -1.26
C GLY A 72 -14.52 7.14 -0.34
N GLY A 73 -14.79 6.79 0.91
CA GLY A 73 -15.24 7.73 1.95
C GLY A 73 -14.11 8.55 2.57
N MET A 74 -12.84 8.20 2.34
CA MET A 74 -11.70 8.96 2.84
C MET A 74 -11.40 10.16 1.96
N THR A 75 -11.24 11.32 2.58
CA THR A 75 -10.61 12.49 1.98
C THR A 75 -9.16 12.20 1.57
N ALA A 76 -8.63 13.00 0.63
CA ALA A 76 -7.22 12.91 0.26
C ALA A 76 -6.27 13.05 1.46
N CYS A 77 -6.61 13.88 2.45
CA CYS A 77 -5.82 14.03 3.67
C CYS A 77 -5.84 12.80 4.57
N GLN A 78 -6.99 12.14 4.71
CA GLN A 78 -7.09 10.88 5.44
C GLN A 78 -6.28 9.78 4.76
N GLN A 79 -6.40 9.64 3.43
CA GLN A 79 -5.59 8.71 2.68
C GLN A 79 -4.09 9.03 2.86
N MET A 80 -3.68 10.30 2.65
CA MET A 80 -2.29 10.73 2.81
C MET A 80 -1.72 10.41 4.20
N GLY A 81 -2.51 10.56 5.25
CA GLY A 81 -2.13 10.19 6.62
C GLY A 81 -1.75 8.71 6.78
N LEU A 82 -2.36 7.81 6.00
CA LEU A 82 -2.03 6.39 6.01
C LEU A 82 -0.66 6.11 5.37
N PHE A 83 -0.25 6.88 4.36
CA PHE A 83 0.95 6.59 3.56
C PHE A 83 2.17 7.47 3.86
N THR A 84 2.02 8.52 4.67
CA THR A 84 3.04 9.58 4.84
C THR A 84 4.42 9.09 5.32
N ASP A 85 4.47 8.03 6.13
CA ASP A 85 5.70 7.49 6.76
C ASP A 85 6.05 6.05 6.35
N LEU A 86 5.55 5.61 5.19
CA LEU A 86 5.80 4.27 4.68
C LEU A 86 7.21 4.07 4.13
N ALA A 87 7.81 2.94 4.46
CA ALA A 87 8.99 2.43 3.79
C ALA A 87 8.65 1.38 2.72
N LEU A 88 7.62 0.59 2.99
CA LEU A 88 7.15 -0.45 2.09
C LEU A 88 5.63 -0.44 2.08
N TYR A 89 5.07 -0.34 0.88
CA TYR A 89 3.65 -0.55 0.62
C TYR A 89 3.49 -1.85 -0.17
N VAL A 90 2.75 -2.79 0.38
CA VAL A 90 2.36 -4.03 -0.29
C VAL A 90 0.87 -3.95 -0.59
N GLY A 91 0.53 -3.93 -1.88
CA GLY A 91 -0.86 -3.95 -2.32
C GLY A 91 -1.17 -5.24 -3.04
N VAL A 92 -2.34 -5.83 -2.82
CA VAL A 92 -2.81 -6.95 -3.65
C VAL A 92 -3.46 -6.41 -4.92
N HIS A 93 -3.29 -7.13 -6.02
CA HIS A 93 -3.88 -6.78 -7.30
C HIS A 93 -5.38 -6.48 -7.18
N GLY A 94 -5.80 -5.37 -7.76
CA GLY A 94 -7.16 -4.83 -7.59
C GLY A 94 -7.30 -3.78 -6.47
N ALA A 95 -6.27 -3.54 -5.64
CA ALA A 95 -6.16 -2.36 -4.77
C ALA A 95 -5.74 -1.08 -5.52
N ALA A 96 -5.77 -1.11 -6.85
CA ALA A 96 -5.66 0.00 -7.80
C ALA A 96 -4.37 0.84 -7.77
N GLY A 97 -3.40 0.59 -6.89
CA GLY A 97 -2.07 1.23 -6.90
C GLY A 97 -2.05 2.77 -6.79
N VAL A 98 -3.21 3.43 -6.71
CA VAL A 98 -3.41 4.88 -6.82
C VAL A 98 -2.72 5.64 -5.69
N HIS A 99 -2.45 4.97 -4.57
CA HIS A 99 -1.78 5.56 -3.42
C HIS A 99 -0.26 5.67 -3.56
N HIS A 100 0.32 5.23 -4.69
CA HIS A 100 1.75 5.40 -4.94
C HIS A 100 2.19 6.89 -4.93
N ALA A 101 1.26 7.81 -5.22
CA ALA A 101 1.48 9.25 -5.16
C ALA A 101 1.66 9.77 -3.72
N TRP A 102 1.13 9.05 -2.72
CA TRP A 102 1.20 9.41 -1.30
C TRP A 102 2.48 8.92 -0.62
N LEU A 103 3.18 7.98 -1.25
CA LEU A 103 4.38 7.37 -0.68
C LEU A 103 5.55 8.36 -0.64
N PRO A 104 6.35 8.37 0.44
CA PRO A 104 7.55 9.21 0.53
C PRO A 104 8.61 8.79 -0.49
N ARG A 105 9.60 9.67 -0.71
CA ARG A 105 10.75 9.36 -1.55
C ARG A 105 11.53 8.18 -0.96
N GLY A 106 11.91 7.24 -1.81
CA GLY A 106 12.61 6.00 -1.42
C GLY A 106 11.69 4.85 -1.01
N ALA A 107 10.41 5.09 -0.71
CA ALA A 107 9.49 4.03 -0.36
C ALA A 107 9.24 3.07 -1.54
N ALA A 108 9.24 1.77 -1.26
CA ALA A 108 8.95 0.72 -2.21
C ALA A 108 7.44 0.45 -2.29
N TYR A 109 6.97 0.13 -3.49
CA TYR A 109 5.65 -0.45 -3.72
C TYR A 109 5.84 -1.84 -4.31
N VAL A 110 5.22 -2.84 -3.69
CA VAL A 110 5.16 -4.22 -4.17
C VAL A 110 3.69 -4.54 -4.44
N GLU A 111 3.39 -4.89 -5.67
CA GLU A 111 2.08 -5.45 -6.01
C GLU A 111 2.17 -6.98 -5.93
N ILE A 112 1.27 -7.59 -5.17
CA ILE A 112 1.06 -9.03 -5.15
C ILE A 112 -0.12 -9.31 -6.08
N ALA A 113 0.16 -9.78 -7.28
CA ALA A 113 -0.86 -10.35 -8.15
C ALA A 113 -0.83 -11.87 -8.00
N PRO A 114 -1.99 -12.55 -7.93
CA PRO A 114 -2.00 -13.97 -8.24
C PRO A 114 -1.46 -14.12 -9.67
N ASP A 115 -0.49 -15.03 -9.86
CA ASP A 115 -0.11 -15.46 -11.20
C ASP A 115 -1.41 -15.80 -11.95
N GLY A 116 -1.55 -15.31 -13.18
CA GLY A 116 -2.75 -15.58 -13.97
C GLY A 116 -3.08 -17.07 -13.93
N TYR A 117 -4.37 -17.43 -13.91
CA TYR A 117 -4.97 -17.95 -15.15
C TYR A 117 -4.16 -17.55 -16.39
N VAL A 118 -3.06 -18.27 -16.65
CA VAL A 118 -2.64 -18.51 -18.02
C VAL A 118 -3.75 -19.38 -18.58
N GLU A 119 -4.64 -18.81 -19.39
CA GLU A 119 -5.36 -19.65 -20.36
C GLU A 119 -4.27 -20.30 -21.22
N ILE A 120 -3.94 -21.54 -20.89
CA ILE A 120 -3.31 -22.42 -21.86
C ILE A 120 -4.41 -22.62 -22.89
N ALA A 121 -4.33 -21.88 -24.00
CA ALA A 121 -5.14 -22.19 -25.17
C ALA A 121 -4.93 -23.68 -25.45
N PRO A 122 -5.99 -24.51 -25.51
CA PRO A 122 -5.81 -25.91 -25.83
C PRO A 122 -5.22 -26.00 -27.24
N ASP A 123 -4.12 -26.76 -27.34
CA ASP A 123 -3.46 -27.12 -28.60
C ASP A 123 -4.43 -27.82 -29.56
#